data_AF-A0A1Z9UJ35-F1
#
_entry.id   AF-A0A1Z9UJ35-F1
#
_cell.length_a   1.000
_cell.length_b   1.000
_cell.length_c   1.000
_cell.angle_alpha   90.00
_cell.angle_beta   90.00
_cell.angle_gamma   90.00
#
_symmetry.space_group_name_H-M   'P 1'
#
loop_
_entity.id
_entity.type
_entity.pdbx_description
1 polymer ?
#
loop_
_entity_poly.entity_id
_entity_poly.type
_entity_poly.pdbx_seq_one_letter_code
_entity_poly.pdbx_strand_id
1 'polypeptide(L)'
;MKKINIYINLIFLTIFVTSCSGFGDIGKTLRNEKTRTTDEFLIKKREPLTEPPDLKELPTPSSSGAKSSEESQSGIKKILKVEESTNTNRSKSSPIENLIINEIRK
;
A
#
# COMPACT_ATOMS: atom_id res chain seq x y z
N MET A 1 -59.31 -31.37 28.44
CA MET A 1 -58.02 -30.70 28.66
C MET A 1 -56.83 -31.39 27.99
N LYS A 2 -56.67 -32.72 28.06
CA LYS A 2 -55.52 -33.44 27.44
C LYS A 2 -55.37 -33.22 25.93
N LYS A 3 -56.48 -33.15 25.18
CA LYS A 3 -56.48 -32.87 23.74
C LYS A 3 -55.96 -31.46 23.40
N ILE A 4 -56.25 -30.45 24.22
CA ILE A 4 -55.74 -29.09 23.97
C ILE A 4 -54.21 -29.02 24.18
N ASN A 5 -53.71 -29.73 25.20
CA ASN A 5 -52.27 -29.81 25.48
C ASN A 5 -51.49 -30.54 24.37
N ILE A 6 -52.11 -31.51 23.66
CA ILE A 6 -51.46 -32.16 22.52
C ILE A 6 -51.28 -31.19 21.35
N TYR A 7 -52.30 -30.36 21.06
CA TYR A 7 -52.23 -29.36 19.99
C TYR A 7 -51.24 -28.25 20.32
N ILE A 8 -51.15 -27.84 21.59
CA ILE A 8 -50.16 -26.87 22.06
C ILE A 8 -48.73 -27.44 21.96
N ASN A 9 -48.51 -28.72 22.28
CA ASN A 9 -47.19 -29.33 22.08
C ASN A 9 -46.83 -29.45 20.60
N LEU A 10 -47.81 -29.78 19.75
CA LEU A 10 -47.61 -29.88 18.30
C LEU A 10 -47.23 -28.53 17.69
N ILE A 11 -47.89 -27.44 18.10
CA ILE A 11 -47.57 -26.10 17.59
C ILE A 11 -46.15 -25.68 18.02
N PHE A 12 -45.76 -25.98 19.27
CA PHE A 12 -44.41 -25.71 19.77
C PHE A 12 -43.33 -26.47 18.98
N LEU A 13 -43.61 -27.74 18.64
CA LEU A 13 -42.69 -28.56 17.85
C LEU A 13 -42.50 -28.00 16.43
N THR A 14 -43.57 -27.52 15.79
CA THR A 14 -43.46 -26.95 14.44
C THR A 14 -42.60 -25.68 14.41
N ILE A 15 -42.72 -24.81 15.43
CA ILE A 15 -41.92 -23.59 15.56
C ILE A 15 -40.43 -23.93 15.80
N PHE A 16 -40.16 -24.98 16.56
CA PHE A 16 -38.81 -25.45 16.82
C PHE A 16 -38.13 -25.98 15.55
N VAL A 17 -38.86 -26.73 14.70
CA VAL A 17 -38.33 -27.27 13.44
C VAL A 17 -38.12 -26.18 12.38
N THR A 18 -38.98 -25.14 12.32
CA THR A 18 -38.82 -24.03 11.36
C THR A 18 -37.72 -23.04 11.75
N SER A 19 -37.24 -23.06 13.01
CA SER A 19 -36.20 -22.16 13.49
C SER A 19 -34.77 -22.63 13.16
N CYS A 20 -34.62 -23.84 12.59
CA CYS A 20 -33.34 -24.28 12.03
C CYS A 20 -33.13 -23.60 10.68
N SER A 21 -32.23 -22.62 10.65
CA SER A 21 -31.87 -21.83 9.49
C SER A 21 -31.38 -22.70 8.32
N GLY A 22 -32.24 -22.86 7.31
CA GLY A 22 -31.87 -23.07 5.91
C GLY A 22 -31.41 -24.47 5.50
N PHE A 23 -32.31 -25.27 4.94
CA PHE A 23 -31.98 -26.50 4.18
C PHE A 23 -30.92 -26.24 3.07
N GLY A 24 -30.85 -25.01 2.56
CA GLY A 24 -29.88 -24.58 1.57
C GLY A 24 -28.44 -24.55 2.08
N ASP A 25 -28.19 -24.27 3.37
CA ASP A 25 -26.84 -24.25 3.92
C ASP A 25 -26.33 -25.67 4.23
N ILE A 26 -27.24 -26.59 4.59
CA ILE A 26 -26.96 -28.03 4.69
C ILE A 26 -26.58 -28.60 3.31
N GLY A 27 -27.27 -28.17 2.24
CA GLY A 27 -26.92 -28.57 0.87
C GLY A 27 -25.52 -28.14 0.45
N LYS A 28 -25.12 -26.92 0.82
CA LYS A 28 -23.78 -26.37 0.56
C LYS A 28 -22.70 -27.14 1.32
N THR A 29 -22.93 -27.50 2.58
CA THR A 29 -21.95 -28.27 3.38
C THR A 29 -21.79 -29.71 2.88
N LEU A 30 -22.88 -30.39 2.51
CA LEU A 30 -22.83 -31.75 1.96
C LEU A 30 -22.15 -31.80 0.58
N ARG A 31 -22.30 -30.75 -0.23
CA ARG A 31 -21.61 -30.62 -1.53
C ARG A 31 -20.21 -30.04 -1.43
N ASN A 32 -19.75 -29.72 -0.22
CA ASN A 32 -18.49 -29.02 0.02
C ASN A 32 -18.37 -27.74 -0.87
N GLU A 33 -19.49 -27.04 -1.04
CA GLU A 33 -19.56 -25.84 -1.84
C GLU A 33 -18.83 -24.72 -1.08
N LYS A 34 -17.81 -24.14 -1.72
CA LYS A 34 -17.03 -23.04 -1.13
C LYS A 34 -17.93 -21.82 -0.98
N THR A 35 -18.30 -21.47 0.26
CA THR A 35 -19.02 -20.22 0.57
C THR A 35 -18.20 -19.03 0.06
N ARG A 36 -18.77 -18.24 -0.86
CA ARG A 36 -18.13 -17.02 -1.38
C ARG A 36 -18.22 -15.92 -0.32
N THR A 37 -17.30 -15.92 0.63
CA THR A 37 -17.16 -14.84 1.62
C THR A 37 -16.39 -13.68 1.01
N THR A 38 -16.84 -12.44 1.25
CA THR A 38 -16.18 -11.22 0.77
C THR A 38 -14.92 -10.85 1.57
N ASP A 39 -14.65 -11.60 2.65
CA ASP A 39 -13.51 -11.43 3.56
C ASP A 39 -12.24 -12.17 3.10
N GLU A 40 -12.23 -12.70 1.86
CA GLU A 40 -10.96 -13.00 1.20
C GLU A 40 -10.24 -11.66 0.97
N PHE A 41 -9.48 -11.20 1.97
CA PHE A 41 -8.57 -10.07 1.80
C PHE A 41 -7.79 -10.30 0.51
N LEU A 42 -7.83 -9.35 -0.42
CA LEU A 42 -7.04 -9.34 -1.66
C LEU A 42 -5.55 -9.15 -1.32
N ILE A 43 -4.99 -10.08 -0.55
CA ILE A 43 -3.58 -10.13 -0.19
C ILE A 43 -2.87 -10.58 -1.45
N LYS A 44 -2.50 -9.61 -2.28
CA LYS A 44 -1.48 -9.83 -3.31
C LYS A 44 -0.22 -10.27 -2.58
N LYS A 45 0.21 -11.52 -2.79
CA LYS A 45 1.53 -11.98 -2.35
C LYS A 45 2.56 -10.99 -2.90
N ARG A 46 3.14 -10.19 -2.00
CA ARG A 46 4.33 -9.39 -2.31
C ARG A 46 5.51 -10.34 -2.27
N GLU A 47 6.45 -10.13 -3.17
CA GLU A 47 7.76 -10.78 -3.10
C GLU A 47 8.38 -10.51 -1.71
N PRO A 48 9.24 -11.41 -1.20
CA PRO A 48 9.94 -11.16 0.06
C PRO A 48 10.63 -9.79 0.00
N LEU A 49 10.73 -9.09 1.12
CA LEU A 49 11.49 -7.84 1.17
C LEU A 49 12.93 -8.13 0.73
N THR A 50 13.24 -7.79 -0.53
CA THR A 50 14.61 -7.76 -1.03
C THR A 50 15.20 -6.42 -0.66
N GLU A 51 16.39 -6.44 -0.09
CA GLU A 51 17.17 -5.22 0.12
C GLU A 51 17.29 -4.50 -1.22
N PRO A 52 16.95 -3.20 -1.31
CA PRO A 52 17.16 -2.47 -2.55
C PRO A 52 18.64 -2.55 -2.91
N PRO A 53 19.00 -2.65 -4.20
CA PRO A 53 20.39 -2.77 -4.64
C PRO A 53 21.29 -1.63 -4.14
N ASP A 54 20.67 -0.54 -3.68
CA ASP A 54 21.31 0.70 -3.25
C ASP A 54 21.09 1.01 -1.76
N LEU A 55 20.77 0.03 -0.89
CA LEU A 55 20.49 0.31 0.53
C LEU A 55 21.65 1.06 1.23
N LYS A 56 22.89 0.76 0.82
CA LYS A 56 24.10 1.27 1.47
C LYS A 56 24.63 2.56 0.85
N GLU A 57 24.10 2.99 -0.29
CA GLU A 57 24.54 4.22 -0.91
C GLU A 57 23.64 5.37 -0.47
N LEU A 58 24.23 6.32 0.23
CA LEU A 58 23.58 7.59 0.47
C LEU A 58 23.60 8.38 -0.84
N PRO A 59 22.48 9.01 -1.24
CA PRO A 59 22.51 9.92 -2.37
C PRO A 59 23.58 10.96 -2.11
N THR A 60 24.46 11.17 -3.09
CA THR A 60 25.44 12.25 -2.99
C THR A 60 24.69 13.54 -2.68
N PRO A 61 25.20 14.39 -1.76
CA PRO A 61 24.60 15.69 -1.54
C PRO A 61 24.64 16.42 -2.87
N SER A 62 23.51 16.41 -3.57
CA SER A 62 23.31 17.29 -4.69
C SER A 62 23.45 18.67 -4.09
N SER A 63 24.56 19.37 -4.38
CA SER A 63 24.39 20.78 -4.69
C SER A 63 23.23 20.77 -5.66
N SER A 64 22.12 21.38 -5.30
CA SER A 64 20.99 21.56 -6.20
C SER A 64 21.47 22.40 -7.38
N GLY A 65 22.22 21.78 -8.29
CA GLY A 65 22.15 22.10 -9.70
C GLY A 65 20.74 21.72 -10.03
N ALA A 66 19.85 22.72 -9.92
CA ALA A 66 18.52 22.63 -10.42
C ALA A 66 18.61 21.92 -11.76
N LYS A 67 18.10 20.68 -11.83
CA LYS A 67 17.52 20.19 -13.07
C LYS A 67 16.24 21.00 -13.29
N SER A 68 16.36 22.32 -13.35
CA SER A 68 15.46 23.11 -14.13
C SER A 68 15.66 22.56 -15.53
N SER A 69 14.62 21.94 -16.07
CA SER A 69 14.51 21.72 -17.50
C SER A 69 15.15 22.91 -18.21
N GLU A 70 16.21 22.68 -18.98
CA GLU A 70 16.93 23.75 -19.70
C GLU A 70 15.96 24.59 -20.56
N GLU A 71 14.82 24.00 -20.90
CA GLU A 71 13.73 24.59 -21.67
C GLU A 71 13.02 25.75 -20.94
N SER A 72 12.90 25.72 -19.61
CA SER A 72 12.19 26.78 -18.86
C SER A 72 13.08 27.94 -18.40
N GLN A 73 14.41 27.75 -18.31
CA GLN A 73 15.32 28.83 -17.94
C GLN A 73 15.60 29.78 -19.12
N SER A 74 15.60 29.30 -20.37
CA SER A 74 15.97 30.15 -21.52
C SER A 74 14.96 31.26 -21.80
N GLY A 75 13.65 30.97 -21.64
CA GLY A 75 12.58 31.94 -21.82
C GLY A 75 12.63 33.08 -20.80
N ILE A 76 12.83 32.75 -19.53
CA ILE A 76 12.88 33.71 -18.43
C ILE A 76 14.15 34.58 -18.51
N LYS A 77 15.31 33.98 -18.82
CA LYS A 77 16.57 34.73 -19.00
C LYS A 77 16.48 35.77 -20.12
N LYS A 78 15.81 35.44 -21.23
CA LYS A 78 15.62 36.34 -22.37
C LYS A 78 14.71 37.54 -22.05
N ILE A 79 13.72 37.34 -21.18
CA ILE A 79 12.82 38.40 -20.70
C ILE A 79 13.56 39.35 -19.74
N LEU A 80 14.47 38.82 -18.91
CA LEU A 80 15.14 39.58 -17.85
C LEU A 80 16.44 40.29 -18.29
N LYS A 81 16.93 40.11 -19.54
CA LYS A 81 18.17 40.73 -20.07
C LYS A 81 19.37 40.64 -19.10
N VAL A 82 19.55 39.50 -18.46
CA VAL A 82 20.68 39.28 -17.54
C VAL A 82 21.91 38.85 -18.37
N GLU A 83 23.04 39.53 -18.19
CA GLU A 83 24.33 39.09 -18.76
C GLU A 83 24.74 37.75 -18.15
N GLU A 84 25.17 36.81 -18.99
CA GLU A 84 25.65 35.51 -18.53
C GLU A 84 26.97 35.66 -17.78
N SER A 85 26.89 35.73 -16.46
CA SER A 85 28.04 35.42 -15.63
C SER A 85 28.29 33.92 -15.70
N THR A 86 29.53 33.53 -15.99
CA THR A 86 29.96 32.14 -16.00
C THR A 86 29.70 31.56 -14.61
N ASN A 87 28.64 30.76 -14.48
CA ASN A 87 28.40 29.96 -13.29
C ASN A 87 29.58 29.01 -13.17
N THR A 88 30.51 29.34 -12.27
CA THR A 88 31.55 28.41 -11.86
C THR A 88 30.82 27.28 -11.17
N ASN A 89 30.66 26.16 -11.87
CA ASN A 89 30.20 24.90 -11.31
C ASN A 89 31.12 24.54 -10.15
N ARG A 90 30.75 24.92 -8.92
CA ARG A 90 31.35 24.39 -7.69
C ARG A 90 30.79 22.98 -7.49
N SER A 91 31.25 22.06 -8.34
CA SER A 91 30.96 20.64 -8.24
C SER A 91 31.91 19.91 -7.29
N LYS A 92 32.83 20.63 -6.62
CA LYS A 92 33.77 20.05 -5.67
C LYS A 92 33.22 20.22 -4.26
N SER A 93 32.79 19.10 -3.67
CA SER A 93 32.53 18.99 -2.24
C SER A 93 33.75 19.49 -1.46
N SER A 94 33.51 20.23 -0.38
CA SER A 94 34.61 20.71 0.45
C SER A 94 35.37 19.52 1.07
N PRO A 95 36.68 19.66 1.34
CA PRO A 95 37.44 18.59 2.01
C PRO A 95 36.80 18.16 3.35
N ILE A 96 36.18 19.10 4.07
CA ILE A 96 35.41 18.83 5.29
C ILE A 96 34.13 18.03 5.00
N GLU A 97 33.36 18.37 3.96
CA GLU A 97 32.16 17.60 3.59
C GLU A 97 32.49 16.14 3.27
N ASN A 98 33.59 15.90 2.55
CA ASN A 98 34.03 14.54 2.25
C ASN A 98 34.42 13.76 3.52
N LEU A 99 35.03 14.42 4.50
CA LEU A 99 35.34 13.80 5.80
C LEU A 99 34.07 13.43 6.57
N ILE A 100 33.07 14.31 6.59
CA ILE A 100 31.78 14.07 7.25
C ILE A 100 31.06 12.89 6.60
N ILE A 101 31.01 12.84 5.26
CA ILE A 101 30.38 11.73 4.52
C ILE A 101 31.07 10.39 4.82
N ASN A 102 32.40 10.39 4.93
CA ASN A 102 33.16 9.18 5.23
C ASN A 102 32.92 8.68 6.67
N GLU A 103 32.73 9.58 7.64
CA GLU A 103 32.39 9.19 9.02
C GLU A 103 30.94 8.68 9.15
N ILE A 104 30.00 9.15 8.32
CA ILE A 104 28.60 8.64 8.31
C ILE A 104 28.51 7.23 7.69
N ARG A 105 29.44 6.86 6.79
CA ARG A 105 29.46 5.54 6.12
C ARG A 105 30.17 4.43 6.91
N LYS A 106 30.93 4.77 7.96
CA LYS A 106 31.52 3.78 8.88
C LYS A 106 30.46 3.14 9.77
#